data_AF-A0A522WKZ5-F1
#
_entry.id   AF-A0A522WKZ5-F1
#
_cell.length_a   1.000
_cell.length_b   1.000
_cell.length_c   1.000
_cell.angle_alpha   90.00
_cell.angle_beta   90.00
_cell.angle_gamma   90.00
#
_symmetry.space_group_name_H-M   'P 1'
#
loop_
_entity.id
_entity.type
_entity.pdbx_description
1 polymer ?
#
loop_
_entity_poly.entity_id
_entity_poly.type
_entity_poly.pdbx_seq_one_letter_code
_entity_poly.pdbx_strand_id
1 'polypeptide(L)'
;MKRITTLLTLAVFAFTVPALTANAAPGERMERKGERMQKQGEHMQNRGDRMENRGEHMQKVGEKLKEEGHEKAGERLEKKGERVEKRGKRLKKRGEIREKRGERLEKRGEKIEEKAAEKKDNAGEKKDAGTGTETK
;
A
#
# COMPACT_ATOMS: atom_id res chain seq x y z
N MET A 1 -21.96 71.63 -3.08
CA MET A 1 -20.84 70.86 -3.67
C MET A 1 -20.77 69.48 -3.02
N LYS A 2 -20.76 68.45 -3.87
CA LYS A 2 -20.30 67.05 -3.67
C LYS A 2 -21.04 66.16 -2.66
N ARG A 3 -21.76 65.21 -3.27
CA ARG A 3 -22.41 63.99 -2.76
C ARG A 3 -21.38 63.05 -2.13
N ILE A 4 -21.67 62.46 -0.98
CA ILE A 4 -21.04 61.20 -0.53
C ILE A 4 -22.16 60.29 -0.03
N THR A 5 -22.92 59.77 -0.99
CA THR A 5 -23.78 58.61 -0.84
C THR A 5 -22.90 57.37 -0.72
N THR A 6 -23.10 56.64 0.38
CA THR A 6 -23.10 55.17 0.50
C THR A 6 -22.39 54.37 -0.59
N LEU A 7 -21.44 53.50 -0.18
CA LEU A 7 -21.55 52.05 -0.36
C LEU A 7 -20.27 51.38 0.18
N LEU A 8 -20.39 50.88 1.40
CA LEU A 8 -19.47 49.92 2.00
C LEU A 8 -19.63 48.58 1.26
N THR A 9 -18.89 48.38 0.16
CA THR A 9 -18.87 47.09 -0.54
C THR A 9 -17.92 46.13 0.16
N LEU A 10 -18.47 45.40 1.14
CA LEU A 10 -17.88 44.16 1.66
C LEU A 10 -17.86 43.12 0.52
N ALA A 11 -16.76 43.07 -0.22
CA ALA A 11 -16.51 42.00 -1.17
C ALA A 11 -16.15 40.72 -0.39
N VAL A 12 -17.17 39.98 0.02
CA VAL A 12 -17.01 38.59 0.45
C VAL A 12 -16.71 37.78 -0.81
N PHE A 13 -15.44 37.67 -1.17
CA PHE A 13 -14.98 36.67 -2.12
C PHE A 13 -15.19 35.30 -1.49
N ALA A 14 -16.33 34.69 -1.78
CA ALA A 14 -16.56 33.28 -1.53
C ALA A 14 -15.64 32.48 -2.45
N PHE A 15 -14.39 32.31 -2.03
CA PHE A 15 -13.45 31.38 -2.65
C PHE A 15 -13.97 29.97 -2.35
N THR A 16 -14.91 29.51 -3.17
CA THR A 16 -15.31 28.12 -3.22
C THR A 16 -14.10 27.36 -3.75
N VAL A 17 -13.23 26.92 -2.84
CA VAL A 17 -12.23 25.90 -3.16
C VAL A 17 -13.05 24.69 -3.60
N PRO A 18 -13.02 24.27 -4.88
CA PRO A 18 -13.54 22.95 -5.19
C PRO A 18 -12.60 22.01 -4.46
N ALA A 19 -13.08 21.41 -3.38
CA ALA A 19 -12.43 20.29 -2.74
C ALA A 19 -12.40 19.19 -3.80
N LEU A 20 -11.34 19.20 -4.62
CA LEU A 20 -11.06 18.20 -5.62
C LEU A 20 -11.06 16.88 -4.84
N THR A 21 -12.11 16.11 -5.08
CA THR A 21 -12.55 15.04 -4.22
C THR A 21 -11.48 13.97 -4.14
N ALA A 22 -10.70 13.99 -3.06
CA ALA A 22 -9.98 12.80 -2.59
C ALA A 22 -10.95 11.75 -1.98
N ASN A 23 -12.19 11.69 -2.47
CA ASN A 23 -13.24 10.75 -2.07
C ASN A 23 -13.15 9.48 -2.93
N ALA A 24 -12.01 8.78 -2.88
CA ALA A 24 -12.07 7.35 -3.19
C ALA A 24 -12.97 6.68 -2.16
N ALA A 25 -13.87 5.79 -2.58
CA ALA A 25 -14.73 5.07 -1.65
C ALA A 25 -13.86 4.35 -0.60
N PRO A 26 -14.32 4.19 0.65
CA PRO A 26 -13.54 3.54 1.69
C PRO A 26 -13.02 2.14 1.30
N GLY A 27 -13.73 1.43 0.41
CA GLY A 27 -13.31 0.15 -0.18
C GLY A 27 -12.11 0.31 -1.12
N GLU A 28 -12.24 1.12 -2.17
CA GLU A 28 -11.18 1.44 -3.14
C GLU A 28 -9.88 1.90 -2.48
N ARG A 29 -9.97 2.77 -1.46
CA ARG A 29 -8.79 3.20 -0.70
C ARG A 29 -8.11 2.03 0.01
N MET A 30 -8.87 1.06 0.49
CA MET A 30 -8.37 -0.12 1.17
C MET A 30 -7.74 -1.11 0.19
N GLU A 31 -8.33 -1.31 -0.99
CA GLU A 31 -7.78 -2.11 -2.10
C GLU A 31 -6.43 -1.57 -2.56
N ARG A 32 -6.38 -0.28 -2.93
CA ARG A 32 -5.12 0.39 -3.30
C ARG A 32 -4.06 0.27 -2.21
N LYS A 33 -4.45 0.28 -0.94
CA LYS A 33 -3.53 0.06 0.18
C LYS A 33 -3.06 -1.39 0.24
N GLY A 34 -3.96 -2.35 0.01
CA GLY A 34 -3.68 -3.77 -0.11
C GLY A 34 -2.64 -4.07 -1.19
N GLU A 35 -2.90 -3.62 -2.42
CA GLU A 35 -1.97 -3.76 -3.56
C GLU A 35 -0.58 -3.18 -3.26
N ARG A 36 -0.52 -1.97 -2.69
CA ARG A 36 0.76 -1.34 -2.31
C ARG A 36 1.53 -2.19 -1.31
N MET A 37 0.85 -2.85 -0.37
CA MET A 37 1.49 -3.76 0.56
C MET A 37 1.96 -5.05 -0.09
N GLN A 38 1.22 -5.58 -1.07
CA GLN A 38 1.66 -6.73 -1.86
C GLN A 38 2.94 -6.42 -2.63
N LYS A 39 2.97 -5.31 -3.38
CA LYS A 39 4.17 -4.85 -4.10
C LYS A 39 5.36 -4.63 -3.16
N GLN A 40 5.12 -4.08 -1.96
CA GLN A 40 6.17 -3.95 -0.94
C GLN A 40 6.62 -5.29 -0.37
N GLY A 41 5.71 -6.26 -0.25
CA GLY A 41 5.99 -7.64 0.13
C GLY A 41 6.94 -8.31 -0.86
N GLU A 42 6.57 -8.28 -2.13
CA GLU A 42 7.36 -8.81 -3.25
C GLU A 42 8.75 -8.15 -3.32
N HIS A 43 8.82 -6.81 -3.20
CA HIS A 43 10.11 -6.12 -3.21
C HIS A 43 11.04 -6.57 -2.05
N MET A 44 10.49 -6.88 -0.88
CA MET A 44 11.27 -7.44 0.22
C MET A 44 11.72 -8.88 -0.05
N GLN A 45 10.89 -9.69 -0.70
CA GLN A 45 11.28 -11.05 -1.13
C GLN A 45 12.45 -10.98 -2.10
N ASN A 46 12.32 -10.18 -3.17
CA ASN A 46 13.40 -9.96 -4.15
C ASN A 46 14.68 -9.43 -3.51
N ARG A 47 14.57 -8.55 -2.50
CA ARG A 47 15.74 -8.08 -1.73
C ARG A 47 16.33 -9.20 -0.85
N GLY A 48 15.48 -10.06 -0.31
CA GLY A 48 15.88 -11.24 0.44
C GLY A 48 16.68 -12.21 -0.42
N ASP A 49 16.21 -12.51 -1.63
CA ASP A 49 16.91 -13.36 -2.62
C ASP A 49 18.29 -12.80 -2.98
N ARG A 50 18.37 -11.49 -3.26
CA ARG A 50 19.67 -10.84 -3.52
C ARG A 50 20.64 -10.96 -2.34
N MET A 51 20.14 -10.95 -1.10
CA MET A 51 20.98 -11.14 0.08
C MET A 51 21.41 -12.60 0.21
N GLU A 52 20.53 -13.56 -0.04
CA GLU A 52 20.85 -14.99 -0.06
C GLU A 52 21.98 -15.28 -1.08
N ASN A 53 21.81 -14.87 -2.34
CA ASN A 53 22.83 -15.01 -3.38
C ASN A 53 24.17 -14.33 -3.01
N ARG A 54 24.11 -13.16 -2.37
CA ARG A 54 25.31 -12.48 -1.88
C ARG A 54 25.99 -13.27 -0.76
N GLY A 55 25.21 -13.84 0.14
CA GLY A 55 25.69 -14.70 1.22
C GLY A 55 26.42 -15.92 0.69
N GLU A 56 25.83 -16.62 -0.27
CA GLU A 56 26.43 -17.77 -0.95
C GLU A 56 27.72 -17.39 -1.69
N HIS A 57 27.71 -16.27 -2.42
CA HIS A 57 28.92 -15.79 -3.10
C HIS A 57 30.07 -15.53 -2.12
N MET A 58 29.77 -14.92 -0.97
CA MET A 58 30.78 -14.70 0.08
C MET A 58 31.32 -16.01 0.66
N GLN A 59 30.49 -17.04 0.79
CA GLN A 59 30.93 -18.37 1.22
C GLN A 59 31.90 -18.97 0.19
N LYS A 60 31.56 -18.95 -1.11
CA LYS A 60 32.45 -19.43 -2.19
C LYS A 60 33.78 -18.68 -2.25
N VAL A 61 33.79 -17.36 -2.04
CA VAL A 61 35.03 -16.59 -1.97
C VAL A 61 35.84 -16.96 -0.72
N GLY A 62 35.15 -17.23 0.39
CA GLY A 62 35.79 -17.68 1.62
C GLY A 62 36.47 -19.04 1.47
N GLU A 63 35.83 -19.98 0.78
CA GLU A 63 36.40 -21.29 0.44
C GLU A 63 37.68 -21.14 -0.39
N LYS A 64 37.64 -20.34 -1.47
CA LYS A 64 38.82 -20.05 -2.30
C LYS A 64 39.97 -19.43 -1.51
N LEU A 65 39.68 -18.51 -0.59
CA LEU A 65 40.70 -17.94 0.28
C LEU A 65 41.36 -19.00 1.17
N LYS A 66 40.61 -20.01 1.63
CA LYS A 66 41.21 -21.12 2.39
C LYS A 66 42.12 -21.97 1.51
N GLU A 67 41.71 -22.25 0.27
CA GLU A 67 42.52 -22.98 -0.72
C GLU A 67 43.84 -22.23 -1.03
N GLU A 68 43.81 -20.91 -1.04
CA GLU A 68 44.99 -20.04 -1.24
C GLU A 68 45.87 -19.89 0.03
N GLY A 69 45.53 -20.57 1.14
CA GLY A 69 46.29 -20.55 2.39
C GLY A 69 45.89 -19.44 3.37
N HIS A 70 44.83 -18.69 3.10
CA HIS A 70 44.30 -17.64 3.97
C HIS A 70 43.16 -18.13 4.88
N GLU A 71 43.39 -19.20 5.66
CA GLU A 71 42.37 -19.91 6.44
C GLU A 71 41.48 -18.99 7.30
N LYS A 72 42.09 -18.15 8.14
CA LYS A 72 41.35 -17.26 9.06
C LYS A 72 40.51 -16.22 8.32
N ALA A 73 40.99 -15.74 7.17
CA ALA A 73 40.25 -14.78 6.37
C ALA A 73 39.07 -15.45 5.67
N GLY A 74 39.29 -16.63 5.10
CA GLY A 74 38.26 -17.45 4.47
C GLY A 74 37.14 -17.83 5.43
N GLU A 75 37.48 -18.34 6.63
CA GLU A 75 36.49 -18.71 7.66
C GLU A 75 35.66 -17.50 8.13
N ARG A 76 36.30 -16.34 8.30
CA ARG A 76 35.58 -15.10 8.63
C ARG A 76 34.60 -14.69 7.53
N LEU A 77 34.98 -14.89 6.27
CA LEU A 77 34.17 -14.52 5.12
C LEU A 77 32.97 -15.46 4.94
N GLU A 78 33.16 -16.77 5.08
CA GLU A 78 32.07 -17.76 5.10
C GLU A 78 31.07 -17.48 6.22
N LYS A 79 31.54 -17.29 7.46
CA LYS A 79 30.67 -16.92 8.59
C LYS A 79 29.90 -15.63 8.34
N LYS A 80 30.48 -14.67 7.61
CA LYS A 80 29.79 -13.45 7.20
C LYS A 80 28.75 -13.74 6.12
N GLY A 81 29.08 -14.57 5.14
CA GLY A 81 28.17 -15.04 4.10
C GLY A 81 26.93 -15.72 4.69
N GLU A 82 27.10 -16.67 5.60
CA GLU A 82 26.01 -17.38 6.27
C GLU A 82 25.06 -16.41 7.02
N ARG A 83 25.61 -15.40 7.71
CA ARG A 83 24.81 -14.35 8.37
C ARG A 83 24.00 -13.52 7.38
N VAL A 84 24.60 -13.19 6.24
CA VAL A 84 23.92 -12.42 5.18
C VAL A 84 22.80 -13.26 4.57
N GLU A 85 23.03 -14.54 4.32
CA GLU A 85 22.04 -15.49 3.82
C GLU A 85 20.86 -15.65 4.78
N LYS A 86 21.13 -15.87 6.08
CA LYS A 86 20.11 -15.90 7.14
C LYS A 86 19.29 -14.61 7.19
N ARG A 87 19.91 -13.45 6.97
CA ARG A 87 19.20 -12.16 6.87
C ARG A 87 18.33 -12.10 5.62
N GLY A 88 18.80 -12.65 4.50
CA GLY A 88 18.03 -12.89 3.26
C GLY A 88 16.73 -13.62 3.53
N LYS A 89 16.82 -14.84 4.07
CA LYS A 89 15.67 -15.69 4.41
C LYS A 89 14.68 -15.00 5.35
N ARG A 90 15.17 -14.30 6.38
CA ARG A 90 14.31 -13.51 7.29
C ARG A 90 13.58 -12.38 6.57
N LEU A 91 14.22 -11.72 5.60
CA LEU A 91 13.58 -10.66 4.83
C LEU A 91 12.53 -11.20 3.87
N LYS A 92 12.78 -12.34 3.20
CA LYS A 92 11.78 -13.04 2.38
C LYS A 92 10.52 -13.35 3.18
N LYS A 93 10.68 -13.98 4.35
CA LYS A 93 9.56 -14.29 5.26
C LYS A 93 8.77 -13.03 5.66
N ARG A 94 9.44 -11.91 5.93
CA ARG A 94 8.76 -10.62 6.20
C ARG A 94 8.01 -10.09 4.97
N GLY A 95 8.58 -10.29 3.79
CA GLY A 95 7.95 -10.02 2.50
C GLY A 95 6.64 -10.76 2.32
N GLU A 96 6.66 -12.09 2.46
CA GLU A 96 5.48 -12.96 2.37
C GLU A 96 4.38 -12.56 3.36
N ILE A 97 4.75 -12.26 4.62
CA ILE A 97 3.78 -11.81 5.63
C ILE A 97 3.12 -10.50 5.21
N ARG A 98 3.89 -9.57 4.65
CA ARG A 98 3.36 -8.27 4.21
C ARG A 98 2.45 -8.43 2.99
N GLU A 99 2.82 -9.30 2.06
CA GLU A 99 2.00 -9.63 0.90
C GLU A 99 0.65 -10.20 1.30
N LYS A 100 0.65 -11.24 2.15
CA LYS A 100 -0.59 -11.80 2.73
C LYS A 100 -1.44 -10.77 3.46
N ARG A 101 -0.81 -9.80 4.14
CA ARG A 101 -1.55 -8.70 4.79
C ARG A 101 -2.16 -7.75 3.75
N GLY A 102 -1.47 -7.51 2.65
CA GLY A 102 -1.96 -6.73 1.52
C GLY A 102 -3.19 -7.38 0.89
N GLU A 103 -3.11 -8.67 0.57
CA GLU A 103 -4.22 -9.47 0.02
C GLU A 103 -5.46 -9.44 0.92
N ARG A 104 -5.29 -9.59 2.24
CA ARG A 104 -6.40 -9.49 3.20
C ARG A 104 -7.05 -8.11 3.22
N LEU A 105 -6.29 -7.05 2.96
CA LEU A 105 -6.82 -5.70 2.92
C LEU A 105 -7.55 -5.40 1.62
N GLU A 106 -7.05 -5.92 0.50
CA GLU A 106 -7.75 -5.90 -0.79
C GLU A 106 -9.11 -6.58 -0.70
N LYS A 107 -9.15 -7.84 -0.26
CA LYS A 107 -10.40 -8.59 -0.01
C LYS A 107 -11.37 -7.89 0.96
N ARG A 108 -10.85 -7.08 1.88
CA ARG A 108 -11.70 -6.30 2.80
C ARG A 108 -12.25 -5.05 2.14
N GLY A 109 -11.48 -4.43 1.26
CA GLY A 109 -11.95 -3.31 0.44
C GLY A 109 -13.07 -3.76 -0.49
N GLU A 110 -12.89 -4.87 -1.21
CA GLU A 110 -13.89 -5.43 -2.12
C GLU A 110 -15.24 -5.66 -1.42
N LYS A 111 -15.20 -6.28 -0.23
CA LYS A 111 -16.40 -6.52 0.60
C LYS A 111 -17.08 -5.23 1.08
N ILE A 112 -16.33 -4.14 1.24
CA ILE A 112 -16.92 -2.85 1.59
C ILE A 112 -17.61 -2.25 0.37
N GLU A 113 -17.03 -2.38 -0.82
CA GLU A 113 -17.62 -1.92 -2.06
C GLU A 113 -18.90 -2.68 -2.39
N GLU A 114 -18.87 -4.01 -2.30
CA GLU A 114 -20.03 -4.88 -2.50
C GLU A 114 -21.19 -4.48 -1.60
N LYS A 115 -20.94 -4.30 -0.29
CA LYS A 115 -21.96 -3.85 0.66
C LYS A 115 -22.44 -2.42 0.40
N ALA A 116 -21.59 -1.57 -0.16
CA ALA A 116 -21.98 -0.21 -0.51
C ALA A 116 -22.87 -0.20 -1.77
N ALA A 117 -22.61 -1.08 -2.74
CA ALA A 117 -23.44 -1.29 -3.91
C ALA A 117 -24.82 -1.85 -3.52
N GLU A 118 -24.87 -2.93 -2.74
CA GLU A 118 -26.11 -3.55 -2.28
C GLU A 118 -27.02 -2.55 -1.53
N LYS A 119 -26.44 -1.67 -0.70
CA LYS A 119 -27.20 -0.63 -0.01
C LYS A 119 -27.75 0.44 -0.95
N LYS A 120 -27.05 0.77 -2.03
CA LYS A 120 -27.51 1.74 -3.03
C LYS A 120 -28.67 1.15 -3.82
N ASP A 121 -28.58 -0.11 -4.21
CA ASP A 121 -29.61 -0.80 -4.98
C ASP A 121 -30.91 -0.91 -4.15
N ASN A 122 -30.80 -1.38 -2.90
CA ASN A 122 -31.93 -1.43 -1.97
C ASN A 122 -32.54 -0.05 -1.67
N ALA A 123 -31.75 1.03 -1.70
CA ALA A 123 -32.24 2.39 -1.49
C ALA A 123 -32.91 2.96 -2.75
N GLY A 124 -32.51 2.53 -3.95
CA GLY A 124 -33.19 2.84 -5.20
C GLY A 124 -34.57 2.20 -5.24
N GLU A 125 -34.63 0.89 -4.97
CA GLU A 125 -35.89 0.12 -4.99
C GLU A 125 -36.95 0.69 -4.02
N LYS A 126 -36.55 1.12 -2.82
CA LYS A 126 -37.46 1.77 -1.85
C LYS A 126 -37.96 3.14 -2.31
N LYS A 127 -37.18 3.90 -3.09
CA LYS A 127 -37.61 5.19 -3.64
C LYS A 127 -38.64 4.98 -4.75
N ASP A 128 -38.44 3.98 -5.59
CA ASP A 128 -39.34 3.66 -6.70
C ASP A 128 -40.68 3.08 -6.20
N ALA A 129 -40.67 2.33 -5.08
CA ALA A 129 -41.89 1.85 -4.43
C ALA A 129 -42.68 2.96 -3.68
N GLY A 130 -42.01 4.04 -3.25
CA GLY A 130 -42.63 5.14 -2.49
C GLY A 130 -43.31 6.21 -3.36
N THR A 131 -43.03 6.25 -4.65
CA THR A 131 -43.64 7.21 -5.59
C THR A 131 -44.93 6.70 -6.26
N GLY A 132 -45.42 5.52 -5.86
CA GLY A 132 -46.53 4.82 -6.52
C GLY A 132 -47.94 5.03 -5.94
N THR A 133 -48.15 5.85 -4.92
CA THR A 133 -49.49 5.99 -4.30
C THR A 133 -49.89 7.45 -4.04
N GLU A 134 -50.08 8.22 -5.11
CA GLU A 134 -51.01 9.35 -5.11
C GLU A 134 -51.75 9.36 -6.46
N THR A 135 -52.92 8.71 -6.52
CA THR A 135 -54.08 9.08 -7.35
C THR A 135 -55.17 8.00 -7.27
N LYS A 136 -56.08 8.16 -6.32
CA LYS A 136 -57.54 8.08 -6.56
C LYS A 136 -58.30 8.58 -5.35
#